data_AF-A0A958VS98-F1
#
_entry.id   AF-A0A958VS98-F1
#
_cell.length_a   1.000
_cell.length_b   1.000
_cell.length_c   1.000
_cell.angle_alpha   90.00
_cell.angle_beta   90.00
_cell.angle_gamma   90.00
#
_symmetry.space_group_name_H-M   'P 1'
#
loop_
_entity.id
_entity.type
_entity.pdbx_description
1 polymer ?
#
loop_
_entity_poly.entity_id
_entity_poly.type
_entity_poly.pdbx_seq_one_letter_code
_entity_poly.pdbx_strand_id
1 'polypeptide(L)'
;NSDFKRVPWFVVLAGLIILAGHYIDVYLMITPGTVGSNWHFGIPEIGSLLFFLGLFIFVVFSSLTKAPLLAKGNPFLKESEIFHY
;
A
#
# COMPACT_ATOMS: atom_id res chain seq x y z
N ASN A 1 5.76 17.39 -18.16
CA ASN A 1 5.82 16.63 -16.88
C ASN A 1 5.08 15.28 -16.95
N SER A 2 4.83 14.74 -18.15
CA SER A 2 4.10 13.48 -18.39
C SER A 2 5.00 12.24 -18.27
N ASP A 3 6.31 12.38 -18.45
CA ASP A 3 7.28 11.27 -18.39
C ASP A 3 7.41 10.66 -16.99
N PHE A 4 7.33 11.45 -15.92
CA PHE A 4 7.46 10.93 -14.55
C PHE A 4 6.34 9.94 -14.16
N LYS A 5 5.16 10.02 -14.79
CA LYS A 5 4.06 9.07 -14.55
C LYS A 5 4.29 7.71 -15.23
N ARG A 6 5.27 7.61 -16.14
CA ARG A 6 5.63 6.39 -16.88
C ARG A 6 6.90 5.72 -16.37
N VAL A 7 7.67 6.39 -15.52
CA VAL A 7 8.87 5.81 -14.90
C VAL A 7 8.43 4.94 -13.72
N PRO A 8 8.49 3.61 -13.81
CA PRO A 8 7.96 2.71 -12.78
C PRO A 8 8.65 2.94 -11.42
N TRP A 9 9.93 3.30 -11.42
CA TRP A 9 10.68 3.63 -10.22
C TRP A 9 10.11 4.84 -9.46
N PHE A 10 9.70 5.90 -10.18
CA PHE A 10 9.14 7.10 -9.56
C PHE A 10 7.74 6.83 -9.00
N VAL A 11 6.94 6.02 -9.69
CA VAL A 11 5.59 5.63 -9.23
C VAL A 11 5.67 4.77 -7.96
N VAL A 12 6.61 3.83 -7.89
CA VAL A 12 6.83 3.00 -6.70
C VAL A 12 7.29 3.85 -5.51
N LEU A 13 8.25 4.75 -5.71
CA LEU A 13 8.74 5.65 -4.67
C LEU A 13 7.63 6.58 -4.16
N ALA A 14 6.88 7.21 -5.07
CA ALA A 14 5.78 8.10 -4.72
C ALA A 14 4.68 7.34 -3.96
N GLY A 15 4.34 6.12 -4.39
CA GLY A 15 3.39 5.25 -3.69
C GLY A 15 3.83 4.92 -2.26
N LEU A 16 5.13 4.62 -2.06
CA LEU A 16 5.68 4.33 -0.74
C LEU A 16 5.66 5.55 0.18
N ILE A 17 6.02 6.72 -0.35
CA ILE A 17 5.98 8.00 0.40
C ILE A 17 4.54 8.37 0.77
N ILE A 18 3.58 8.21 -0.15
CA ILE A 18 2.16 8.49 0.12
C ILE A 18 1.64 7.57 1.23
N LEU A 19 1.96 6.26 1.15
CA LEU A 19 1.52 5.29 2.16
C LEU A 19 2.11 5.60 3.54
N ALA A 20 3.41 5.91 3.61
CA ALA A 20 4.07 6.32 4.85
C ALA A 20 3.50 7.64 5.40
N GLY A 21 3.24 8.62 4.53
CA GLY A 21 2.62 9.89 4.89
C GLY A 21 1.22 9.71 5.46
N HIS A 22 0.41 8.84 4.86
CA HIS A 22 -0.95 8.56 5.35
C HIS A 22 -0.93 7.80 6.68
N TYR A 23 0.05 6.92 6.88
CA TYR A 23 0.27 6.28 8.18
C TYR A 23 0.59 7.31 9.27
N ILE A 24 1.47 8.27 8.99
CA ILE A 24 1.81 9.36 9.91
C ILE A 24 0.60 10.26 10.17
N ASP A 25 -0.21 10.57 9.16
CA ASP A 25 -1.43 11.37 9.30
C ASP A 25 -2.43 10.70 10.26
N VAL A 26 -2.68 9.39 10.08
CA VAL A 26 -3.50 8.58 10.98
C VAL A 26 -2.89 8.52 12.39
N TYR A 27 -1.58 8.37 12.48
CA TYR A 27 -0.86 8.34 13.76
C TYR A 27 -1.01 9.66 14.52
N LEU A 28 -0.84 10.80 13.85
CA LEU A 28 -0.99 12.14 14.40
C LEU A 28 -2.43 12.47 14.80
N MET A 29 -3.43 11.85 14.17
CA MET A 29 -4.83 11.99 14.59
C MET A 29 -5.14 11.20 15.87
N ILE A 30 -4.53 10.02 16.04
CA ILE A 30 -4.86 9.08 17.13
C ILE A 30 -4.02 9.34 18.40
N THR A 31 -2.73 9.65 18.25
CA THR A 31 -1.82 9.83 19.38
C THR A 31 -2.16 10.97 20.35
N PRO A 32 -2.50 12.21 19.92
CA PRO A 32 -2.83 13.27 20.88
C PRO A 32 -4.09 12.96 21.69
N GLY A 33 -5.02 12.16 21.14
CA GLY A 33 -6.24 11.73 21.83
C GLY A 33 -6.04 10.59 22.84
N THR A 34 -4.98 9.79 22.71
CA THR A 34 -4.78 8.57 23.51
C THR A 34 -3.62 8.63 24.51
N VAL A 35 -2.56 9.39 24.24
CA VAL A 35 -1.35 9.42 25.09
C VAL A 35 -0.97 10.80 25.64
N GLY A 36 -1.64 11.88 25.22
CA GLY A 36 -1.46 13.22 25.81
C GLY A 36 0.00 13.68 25.83
N SER A 37 0.58 13.84 27.03
CA SER A 37 1.94 14.34 27.27
C SER A 37 3.04 13.27 27.37
N ASN A 38 2.71 11.98 27.34
CA ASN A 38 3.66 10.87 27.45
C ASN A 38 3.80 10.11 26.14
N TRP A 39 4.14 10.81 25.05
CA TRP A 39 4.42 10.17 23.78
C TRP A 39 5.77 9.44 23.86
N HIS A 40 5.72 8.11 23.91
CA HIS A 40 6.90 7.25 23.71
C HIS A 40 6.68 6.46 22.43
N PHE A 41 7.57 6.62 21.46
CA PHE A 41 7.65 5.75 20.28
C PHE A 41 8.20 4.40 20.75
N GLY A 42 7.32 3.52 21.19
CA GLY A 42 7.68 2.28 21.85
C GLY A 42 7.89 1.12 20.87
N ILE A 43 8.50 0.07 21.40
CA ILE A 43 8.45 -1.30 20.83
C ILE A 43 7.01 -1.72 20.45
N PRO A 44 5.95 -1.43 21.23
CA PRO A 44 4.58 -1.81 20.84
C PRO A 44 4.06 -1.15 19.54
N GLU A 45 4.43 0.09 19.23
CA GLU A 45 3.99 0.73 17.97
C GLU A 45 4.70 0.12 16.76
N ILE A 46 6.02 -0.08 16.83
CA ILE A 46 6.76 -0.72 15.74
C ILE A 46 6.34 -2.19 15.57
N GLY A 47 6.11 -2.89 16.69
CA GLY A 47 5.67 -4.28 16.70
C GLY A 47 4.28 -4.47 16.09
N SER A 48 3.32 -3.62 16.44
CA SER A 48 1.97 -3.67 15.87
C SER A 48 1.98 -3.31 14.38
N LEU A 49 2.74 -2.29 13.96
CA LEU A 49 2.88 -1.91 12.56
C LEU A 49 3.47 -3.05 11.72
N LEU A 50 4.59 -3.64 12.15
CA LEU A 50 5.22 -4.76 11.46
C LEU A 50 4.33 -6.01 11.43
N PHE A 51 3.60 -6.30 12.51
CA PHE A 51 2.68 -7.42 12.58
C PHE A 51 1.54 -7.29 11.55
N PHE A 52 0.86 -6.14 11.52
CA PHE A 52 -0.20 -5.90 10.56
C PHE A 52 0.32 -5.84 9.12
N LEU A 53 1.50 -5.23 8.90
CA LEU A 53 2.13 -5.20 7.58
C LEU A 53 2.47 -6.62 7.08
N GLY A 54 3.07 -7.45 7.94
CA GLY A 54 3.41 -8.83 7.62
C GLY A 54 2.16 -9.67 7.33
N LEU A 55 1.11 -9.51 8.13
CA LEU A 55 -0.17 -10.19 7.92
C LEU A 55 -0.83 -9.76 6.61
N PHE A 56 -0.83 -8.45 6.30
CA PHE A 56 -1.38 -7.93 5.05
C PHE A 56 -0.67 -8.54 3.84
N ILE A 57 0.66 -8.51 3.84
CA ILE A 57 1.48 -9.13 2.78
C ILE A 57 1.12 -10.62 2.66
N PHE A 58 1.13 -11.36 3.76
CA PHE A 58 0.82 -12.79 3.75
C PHE A 58 -0.57 -13.11 3.17
N VAL A 59 -1.60 -12.37 3.60
CA VAL A 59 -2.98 -12.57 3.13
C VAL A 59 -3.13 -12.20 1.66
N VAL A 60 -2.52 -11.11 1.20
CA VAL A 60 -2.56 -10.68 -0.22
C VAL A 60 -1.88 -11.72 -1.10
N PHE A 61 -0.66 -12.15 -0.76
CA PHE A 61 0.04 -13.19 -1.52
C PHE A 61 -0.72 -14.52 -1.51
N SER A 62 -1.27 -14.92 -0.36
CA SER A 62 -2.13 -16.12 -0.25
C SER A 62 -3.42 -16.01 -1.07
N SER A 63 -3.94 -14.80 -1.27
CA SER A 63 -5.16 -14.58 -2.08
C SER A 63 -4.84 -14.55 -3.57
N LEU A 64 -3.69 -14.00 -3.96
CA LEU A 64 -3.21 -13.99 -5.34
C LEU A 64 -2.92 -15.39 -5.88
N THR A 65 -2.51 -16.35 -5.03
CA THR A 65 -2.30 -17.75 -5.46
C THR A 65 -3.60 -18.53 -5.66
N LYS A 66 -4.74 -18.05 -5.13
CA LYS A 66 -6.03 -18.74 -5.22
C LYS A 66 -6.79 -18.47 -6.51
N ALA A 67 -6.39 -17.48 -7.30
CA ALA A 67 -7.06 -17.10 -8.54
C ALA A 67 -6.06 -16.83 -9.68
N PRO A 68 -6.41 -17.17 -10.93
CA PRO A 68 -5.57 -16.83 -12.06
C PRO A 68 -5.48 -15.31 -12.20
N LEU A 69 -4.24 -14.79 -12.28
CA LEU A 69 -3.93 -13.35 -12.40
C LEU A 69 -4.56 -12.69 -13.63
N LEU A 70 -4.94 -13.48 -14.64
CA LEU A 70 -5.69 -13.05 -15.80
C LEU A 70 -7.11 -13.62 -15.75
N ALA A 71 -8.10 -12.73 -15.72
CA ALA A 71 -9.51 -13.08 -15.75
C ALA A 71 -9.92 -13.61 -17.13
N LYS A 72 -9.62 -14.87 -17.44
CA LYS A 72 -9.97 -15.53 -18.71
C LYS A 72 -11.50 -15.53 -18.90
N GLY A 73 -12.00 -14.70 -19.81
CA GLY A 73 -13.43 -14.62 -20.16
C GLY A 73 -14.01 -13.21 -20.29
N ASN A 74 -13.25 -12.16 -19.94
CA ASN A 74 -13.73 -10.78 -20.10
C ASN A 74 -13.76 -10.35 -21.58
N PRO A 75 -14.90 -9.86 -22.13
CA PRO A 75 -15.03 -9.41 -23.52
C PRO A 75 -14.04 -8.30 -23.91
N PHE A 76 -13.62 -7.49 -22.93
CA PHE A 76 -12.69 -6.37 -23.12
C PHE A 76 -11.21 -6.75 -22.95
N LEU A 77 -10.87 -8.02 -22.68
CA LEU A 77 -9.45 -8.44 -22.54
C LEU A 77 -8.61 -8.15 -23.79
N LYS A 78 -9.21 -8.38 -24.96
CA LYS A 78 -8.56 -8.12 -26.26
C LYS A 78 -8.33 -6.63 -26.52
N GLU A 79 -9.16 -5.76 -25.94
CA GLU A 79 -8.97 -4.32 -26.04
C GLU A 79 -7.89 -3.89 -25.05
N SER A 80 -7.96 -4.36 -23.78
CA SER A 80 -6.97 -4.17 -22.69
C SER A 80 -5.51 -4.47 -23.07
N GLU A 81 -5.27 -5.52 -23.88
CA GLU A 81 -3.93 -5.87 -24.36
C GLU A 81 -3.35 -4.88 -25.39
N ILE A 82 -4.22 -4.14 -26.09
CA ILE A 82 -3.86 -3.17 -27.13
C ILE A 82 -3.99 -1.73 -26.60
N PHE A 83 -4.28 -1.54 -25.30
CA PHE A 83 -4.31 -0.20 -24.70
C PHE A 83 -2.91 0.41 -24.70
N HIS A 84 -2.72 1.36 -25.60
CA HIS A 84 -1.61 2.30 -25.59
C HIS A 84 -2.07 3.62 -24.97
N TYR A 85 -1.37 4.09 -23.93
CA TYR A 85 -1.50 5.45 -23.40
C TYR A 85 -0.13 6.10 -23.26
#